data_AF-V5I2X8-F1
#
_entry.id   AF-V5I2X8-F1
#
_cell.length_a   1.000
_cell.length_b   1.000
_cell.length_c   1.000
_cell.angle_alpha   90.00
_cell.angle_beta   90.00
_cell.angle_gamma   90.00
#
_symmetry.space_group_name_H-M   'P 1'
#
loop_
_entity.id
_entity.type
_entity.pdbx_description
1 polymer ?
#
loop_
_entity_poly.entity_id
_entity_poly.type
_entity_poly.pdbx_seq_one_letter_code
_entity_poly.pdbx_strand_id
1 'polypeptide(L)'
;LAMPSKWRLFAILLASNLTASLGFDSEVFTLTILHTNDVHSHIEETSKYGGVCSEKDKNDSKCVGGVARIVTKVKELKAKYRGALFMNGGDFYQGTPYYTILKYHMVSTIIERNEV
;
A
#
# COMPACT_ATOMS: atom_id res chain seq x y z
N LEU A 1 -38.21 -27.15 -38.38
CA LEU A 1 -38.46 -25.93 -39.20
C LEU A 1 -37.14 -25.20 -39.41
N ALA A 2 -36.62 -25.16 -40.65
CA ALA A 2 -35.37 -24.48 -40.96
C ALA A 2 -35.60 -22.97 -41.01
N MET A 3 -34.86 -22.21 -40.18
CA MET A 3 -34.95 -20.75 -40.13
C MET A 3 -34.45 -20.16 -41.47
N PRO A 4 -35.19 -19.25 -42.13
CA PRO A 4 -34.79 -18.67 -43.42
C PRO A 4 -33.45 -17.93 -43.30
N SER A 5 -32.60 -18.03 -44.34
CA SER A 5 -31.26 -17.39 -44.39
C SER A 5 -31.28 -15.90 -44.00
N LYS A 6 -32.31 -15.15 -44.41
CA LYS A 6 -32.49 -13.73 -44.09
C LYS A 6 -32.69 -13.47 -42.59
N TRP A 7 -33.32 -14.38 -41.86
CA TRP A 7 -33.55 -14.27 -40.42
C TRP A 7 -32.30 -14.63 -39.60
N ARG A 8 -31.45 -15.53 -40.13
CA ARG A 8 -30.13 -15.81 -39.53
C ARG A 8 -29.22 -14.59 -39.59
N LEU A 9 -29.20 -13.89 -40.73
CA LEU A 9 -28.42 -12.65 -40.89
C LEU A 9 -28.93 -11.54 -39.97
N PHE A 10 -30.24 -11.39 -39.83
CA PHE A 10 -30.84 -10.44 -38.88
C PHE A 10 -30.48 -10.76 -37.42
N ALA A 11 -30.53 -12.04 -37.03
CA ALA A 11 -30.15 -12.46 -35.68
C ALA A 11 -28.66 -12.23 -35.39
N ILE A 12 -27.78 -12.49 -36.36
CA ILE A 12 -26.33 -12.24 -36.26
C ILE A 12 -26.06 -10.73 -36.12
N LEU A 13 -26.72 -9.89 -36.93
CA LEU A 13 -26.62 -8.44 -36.86
C LEU A 13 -27.16 -7.87 -35.53
N LEU A 14 -28.24 -8.45 -34.99
CA LEU A 14 -28.79 -8.02 -33.71
C LEU A 14 -27.86 -8.41 -32.54
N ALA A 15 -27.28 -9.61 -32.59
CA ALA A 15 -26.32 -10.10 -31.59
C ALA A 15 -25.01 -9.31 -31.60
N SER A 16 -24.51 -8.89 -32.77
CA SER A 16 -23.28 -8.09 -32.86
C SER A 16 -23.46 -6.67 -32.30
N ASN A 17 -24.63 -6.04 -32.49
CA ASN A 17 -24.94 -4.72 -31.90
C ASN A 17 -25.15 -4.78 -30.38
N LEU A 18 -25.77 -5.85 -29.86
CA LEU A 18 -25.92 -6.05 -28.42
C LEU A 18 -24.56 -6.23 -27.72
N THR A 19 -23.63 -6.93 -28.36
CA THR A 19 -22.27 -7.13 -27.84
C THR A 19 -21.48 -5.81 -27.80
N ALA A 20 -21.68 -4.91 -28.77
CA ALA A 20 -21.02 -3.61 -28.82
C ALA A 20 -21.52 -2.62 -27.76
N SER A 21 -22.73 -2.83 -27.21
CA SER A 21 -23.35 -1.96 -26.20
C SER A 21 -23.00 -2.34 -24.76
N LEU A 22 -22.35 -3.50 -24.56
CA LEU A 22 -21.87 -4.00 -23.26
C LEU A 22 -20.41 -3.63 -22.99
N GLY A 23 -19.76 -2.94 -23.94
CA GLY A 23 -18.35 -2.60 -23.87
C GLY A 23 -18.10 -1.21 -23.30
N PHE A 24 -17.28 -1.18 -22.25
CA PHE A 24 -16.69 -0.02 -21.56
C PHE A 24 -17.57 0.61 -20.47
N ASP A 25 -17.60 -0.05 -19.32
CA ASP A 25 -17.68 0.67 -18.06
C ASP A 25 -16.38 1.47 -17.91
N SER A 26 -16.42 2.78 -18.18
CA SER A 26 -15.30 3.69 -17.94
C SER A 26 -15.27 4.04 -16.45
N GLU A 27 -15.24 3.04 -15.58
CA GLU A 27 -15.17 3.24 -14.15
C GLU A 27 -13.82 3.91 -13.81
N VAL A 28 -13.87 4.98 -13.03
CA VAL A 28 -12.67 5.73 -12.63
C VAL A 28 -11.84 4.84 -11.71
N PHE A 29 -10.70 4.36 -12.24
CA PHE A 29 -9.75 3.61 -11.43
C PHE A 29 -9.05 4.54 -10.42
N THR A 30 -9.34 4.34 -9.14
CA THR A 30 -8.69 5.06 -8.04
C THR A 30 -7.68 4.15 -7.35
N LEU A 31 -6.40 4.49 -7.44
CA LEU A 31 -5.32 3.79 -6.74
C LEU A 31 -4.89 4.59 -5.50
N THR A 32 -4.90 3.94 -4.34
CA THR A 32 -4.32 4.50 -3.11
C THR A 32 -2.94 3.88 -2.88
N ILE A 33 -1.91 4.73 -2.83
CA ILE A 33 -0.54 4.33 -2.51
C ILE A 33 -0.17 4.91 -1.15
N LEU A 34 0.18 4.02 -0.23
CA LEU A 34 0.75 4.34 1.07
C LEU A 34 2.26 4.14 0.95
N HIS A 35 3.07 5.14 1.26
CA HIS A 35 4.52 5.00 1.12
C HIS A 35 5.31 5.55 2.30
N THR A 36 6.48 4.95 2.49
CA THR A 36 7.56 5.47 3.34
C THR A 36 8.85 5.50 2.55
N ASN A 37 9.78 6.37 2.88
CA ASN A 37 11.13 6.43 2.33
C ASN A 37 12.11 6.84 3.44
N ASP A 38 13.40 6.53 3.27
CA ASP A 38 14.49 7.06 4.11
C ASP A 38 14.25 6.82 5.61
N VAL A 39 13.80 5.61 5.97
CA VAL A 39 13.54 5.26 7.37
C VAL A 39 14.85 5.27 8.17
N HIS A 40 16.00 5.03 7.53
CA HIS A 40 17.32 5.13 8.15
C HIS A 40 17.44 4.36 9.47
N SER A 41 16.86 3.15 9.53
CA SER A 41 16.82 2.31 10.73
C SER A 41 16.19 2.96 11.97
N HIS A 42 15.32 3.94 11.82
CA HIS A 42 14.49 4.47 12.90
C HIS A 42 13.33 3.51 13.20
N ILE A 43 13.68 2.41 13.85
CA ILE A 43 12.73 1.35 14.23
C ILE A 43 11.88 1.79 15.40
N GLU A 44 12.51 2.39 16.38
CA GLU A 44 11.85 3.06 17.49
C GLU A 44 11.36 4.45 17.10
N GLU A 45 10.52 4.98 17.97
CA GLU A 45 10.17 6.38 17.94
C GLU A 45 11.36 7.32 18.15
N THR A 46 11.25 8.50 17.54
CA THR A 46 12.28 9.53 17.58
C THR A 46 11.72 10.82 18.15
N SER A 47 12.62 11.71 18.56
CA SER A 47 12.24 13.12 18.68
C SER A 47 11.89 13.69 17.30
N LYS A 48 11.23 14.84 17.25
CA LYS A 48 10.91 15.52 15.98
C LYS A 48 12.12 15.84 15.09
N TYR A 49 13.34 15.74 15.62
CA TYR A 49 14.59 15.98 14.92
C TYR A 49 15.31 14.69 14.48
N GLY A 50 14.68 13.52 14.63
CA GLY A 50 15.28 12.22 14.28
C GLY A 50 16.26 11.67 15.33
N GLY A 51 16.44 12.36 16.46
CA GLY A 51 17.25 11.86 17.57
C GLY A 51 16.48 10.90 18.49
N VAL A 52 17.14 10.45 19.55
CA VAL A 52 16.52 9.64 20.61
C VAL A 52 15.31 10.37 21.19
N CYS A 53 14.19 9.65 21.32
CA CYS A 53 13.00 10.08 22.03
C CYS A 53 13.26 10.01 23.54
N SER A 54 13.45 11.17 24.18
CA SER A 54 13.74 11.25 25.62
C SER A 54 12.49 10.97 26.47
N GLU A 55 12.66 10.66 27.76
CA GLU A 55 11.52 10.49 28.68
C GLU A 55 10.63 11.74 28.74
N LYS A 56 11.25 12.92 28.70
CA LYS A 56 10.51 14.19 28.62
C LYS A 56 9.65 14.25 27.36
N ASP A 57 10.21 13.86 26.21
CA ASP A 57 9.46 13.85 24.95
C ASP A 57 8.33 12.82 24.99
N LYS A 58 8.53 11.67 25.63
CA LYS A 58 7.47 10.67 25.86
C LYS A 58 6.35 11.22 26.72
N ASN A 59 6.68 11.83 27.86
CA ASN A 59 5.71 12.41 28.78
C ASN A 59 4.91 13.56 28.15
N ASP A 60 5.57 14.35 27.30
CA ASP A 60 4.93 15.44 26.55
C ASP A 60 4.24 14.96 25.26
N SER A 61 4.24 13.65 24.96
CA SER A 61 3.70 13.08 23.71
C SER A 61 4.29 13.71 22.43
N LYS A 62 5.58 14.05 22.46
CA LYS A 62 6.32 14.72 21.36
C LYS A 62 7.12 13.76 20.47
N CYS A 63 7.14 12.48 20.79
CA CYS A 63 7.82 11.50 19.96
C CYS A 63 7.02 11.16 18.71
N VAL A 64 7.73 10.92 17.62
CA VAL A 64 7.16 10.73 16.28
C VAL A 64 7.73 9.46 15.63
N GLY A 65 7.14 9.05 14.51
CA GLY A 65 7.65 7.93 13.72
C GLY A 65 7.72 6.61 14.46
N GLY A 66 8.71 5.79 14.13
CA GLY A 66 8.85 4.42 14.60
C GLY A 66 7.98 3.43 13.81
N VAL A 67 8.54 2.27 13.53
CA VAL A 67 7.91 1.25 12.68
C VAL A 67 6.58 0.77 13.26
N ALA A 68 6.47 0.62 14.58
CA ALA A 68 5.23 0.19 15.22
C ALA A 68 4.05 1.14 14.90
N ARG A 69 4.27 2.46 14.97
CA ARG A 69 3.23 3.44 14.63
C ARG A 69 2.92 3.48 13.13
N ILE A 70 3.93 3.35 12.29
CA ILE A 70 3.75 3.25 10.84
C ILE A 70 2.88 2.05 10.51
N VAL A 71 3.21 0.85 11.00
CA VAL A 71 2.45 -0.39 10.77
C VAL A 71 1.01 -0.24 11.22
N THR A 72 0.76 0.29 12.42
CA THR A 72 -0.59 0.56 12.91
C THR A 72 -1.35 1.47 11.95
N LYS A 73 -0.73 2.58 11.53
CA LYS A 73 -1.39 3.53 10.63
C LYS A 73 -1.67 2.94 9.26
N VAL A 74 -0.74 2.14 8.73
CA VAL A 74 -0.97 1.47 7.45
C VAL A 74 -2.10 0.45 7.55
N LYS A 75 -2.20 -0.32 8.64
CA LYS A 75 -3.33 -1.25 8.87
C LYS A 75 -4.67 -0.50 8.91
N GLU A 76 -4.75 0.62 9.62
CA GLU A 76 -5.95 1.49 9.61
C GLU A 76 -6.29 1.99 8.20
N LEU A 77 -5.30 2.46 7.44
CA LEU A 77 -5.51 3.00 6.11
C LEU A 77 -5.88 1.92 5.11
N LYS A 78 -5.30 0.71 5.17
CA LYS A 78 -5.68 -0.43 4.32
C LYS A 78 -7.09 -0.92 4.64
N ALA A 79 -7.55 -0.81 5.88
CA ALA A 79 -8.94 -1.09 6.24
C ALA A 79 -9.92 -0.04 5.66
N LYS A 80 -9.50 1.23 5.62
CA LYS A 80 -10.29 2.34 5.06
C LYS A 80 -10.31 2.37 3.53
N TYR A 81 -9.17 2.11 2.90
CA TYR A 81 -8.96 2.19 1.45
C TYR A 81 -8.72 0.78 0.92
N ARG A 82 -9.81 0.10 0.55
CA ARG A 82 -9.76 -1.28 0.05
C ARG A 82 -8.92 -1.33 -1.22
N GLY A 83 -7.92 -2.21 -1.24
CA GLY A 83 -6.97 -2.33 -2.37
C GLY A 83 -5.80 -1.34 -2.33
N ALA A 84 -5.62 -0.58 -1.26
CA ALA A 84 -4.44 0.27 -1.11
C ALA A 84 -3.14 -0.56 -1.10
N LEU A 85 -2.14 -0.06 -1.82
CA LEU A 85 -0.79 -0.64 -1.86
C LEU A 85 0.10 0.06 -0.84
N PHE A 86 0.87 -0.70 -0.06
CA PHE A 86 1.91 -0.16 0.79
C PHE A 86 3.28 -0.42 0.17
N MET A 87 4.13 0.60 0.11
CA MET A 87 5.43 0.53 -0.54
C MET A 87 6.51 1.26 0.27
N ASN A 88 7.72 0.71 0.25
CA ASN A 88 8.90 1.41 0.76
C ASN A 88 9.76 1.90 -0.43
N GLY A 89 10.12 3.19 -0.42
CA GLY A 89 10.87 3.86 -1.48
C GLY A 89 12.39 3.76 -1.39
N GLY A 90 12.94 2.97 -0.46
CA GLY A 90 14.38 2.81 -0.25
C GLY A 90 14.87 3.37 1.08
N ASP A 91 16.18 3.22 1.32
CA ASP A 91 16.92 3.71 2.48
C ASP A 91 16.30 3.34 3.85
N PHE A 92 15.83 2.10 3.95
CA PHE A 92 15.39 1.52 5.22
C PHE A 92 16.57 1.16 6.15
N TYR A 93 17.74 0.89 5.57
CA TYR A 93 18.95 0.46 6.27
C TYR A 93 19.64 1.63 7.01
N GLN A 94 20.94 1.52 7.28
CA GLN A 94 21.85 2.52 7.86
C GLN A 94 21.24 3.84 8.41
N GLY A 95 21.35 4.06 9.73
CA GLY A 95 21.10 5.38 10.34
C GLY A 95 21.05 5.40 11.87
N THR A 96 20.80 4.25 12.51
CA THR A 96 20.84 4.10 13.97
C THR A 96 21.70 2.89 14.39
N PRO A 97 22.07 2.74 15.68
CA PRO A 97 22.79 1.56 16.17
C PRO A 97 22.11 0.22 15.86
N TYR A 98 20.79 0.21 15.61
CA TYR A 98 20.07 -0.98 15.19
C TYR A 98 20.71 -1.66 13.98
N TYR A 99 21.05 -0.91 12.93
CA TYR A 99 21.69 -1.49 11.75
C TYR A 99 23.15 -1.84 12.00
N THR A 100 23.85 -1.09 12.84
CA THR A 100 25.24 -1.42 13.20
C THR A 100 25.34 -2.79 13.87
N ILE A 101 24.39 -3.11 14.76
CA ILE A 101 24.40 -4.33 15.57
C ILE A 101 23.70 -5.48 14.83
N LEU A 102 22.49 -5.26 14.29
CA LEU A 102 21.63 -6.31 13.75
C LEU A 102 21.72 -6.45 12.22
N LYS A 103 22.33 -5.47 11.54
CA LYS A 103 22.47 -5.43 10.07
C LYS A 103 21.13 -5.68 9.38
N TYR A 104 21.16 -6.42 8.27
CA TYR A 104 20.00 -6.70 7.45
C TYR A 104 18.93 -7.56 8.15
N HIS A 105 19.31 -8.37 9.15
CA HIS A 105 18.40 -9.30 9.82
C HIS A 105 17.21 -8.60 10.49
N MET A 106 17.44 -7.42 11.09
CA MET A 106 16.35 -6.65 11.70
C MET A 106 15.34 -6.19 10.65
N VAL A 107 15.82 -5.67 9.53
CA VAL A 107 14.95 -5.13 8.47
C VAL A 107 14.13 -6.24 7.82
N SER A 108 14.77 -7.37 7.48
CA SER A 108 14.06 -8.52 6.90
C SER A 108 13.00 -9.05 7.87
N THR A 109 13.35 -9.20 9.15
CA THR A 109 12.42 -9.68 10.18
C THR A 109 11.23 -8.75 10.35
N ILE A 110 11.45 -7.44 10.34
CA ILE A 110 10.38 -6.45 10.45
C ILE A 110 9.45 -6.51 9.25
N ILE A 111 9.99 -6.54 8.03
CA ILE A 111 9.18 -6.56 6.82
C ILE A 111 8.37 -7.86 6.73
N GLU A 112 8.99 -9.01 7.03
CA GLU A 112 8.33 -10.32 7.03
C GLU A 112 7.21 -10.41 8.08
N ARG A 113 7.45 -9.96 9.31
CA ARG A 113 6.49 -10.13 10.41
C ARG A 113 5.35 -9.14 10.41
N ASN A 114 5.54 -7.96 9.81
CA ASN A 114 4.54 -6.92 9.92
C ASN A 114 3.45 -7.01 8.84
N GLU A 115 3.53 -7.96 7.89
CA GLU A 115 2.53 -8.23 6.83
C GLU A 115 1.73 -6.98 6.43
N VAL A 116 2.47 -5.95 6.04
CA VAL A 116 1.90 -4.67 5.61
C VAL A 116 1.80 -4.63 4.10
#